data_AF-A0A1J3EEJ3-F1
#
_entry.id   AF-A0A1J3EEJ3-F1
#
_cell.length_a   1.000
_cell.length_b   1.000
_cell.length_c   1.000
_cell.angle_alpha   90.00
_cell.angle_beta   90.00
_cell.angle_gamma   90.00
#
_symmetry.space_group_name_H-M   'P 1'
#
loop_
_entity.id
_entity.type
_entity.pdbx_description
1 polymer ?
#
loop_
_entity_poly.entity_id
_entity_poly.type
_entity_poly.pdbx_seq_one_letter_code
_entity_poly.pdbx_strand_id
1 'polypeptide(L)'
;FPIPLYDDTIAIGTFRAMEHGISVICAAGNNGPIDSSVANTAPWVSTIGAGTLDRRFPAVVRLANGKLIYGESLYPGKGLKNAERELEVVY
;
A
#
# COMPACT_ATOMS: atom_id res chain seq x y z
N PHE A 1 9.86 17.57 -1.16
CA PHE A 1 10.81 16.46 -1.30
C PHE A 1 11.71 16.53 -2.55
N PRO A 2 12.04 17.68 -3.19
CA PRO A 2 13.16 17.63 -4.13
C PRO A 2 14.43 17.88 -3.34
N ILE A 3 15.05 16.80 -2.87
CA ILE A 3 16.47 16.80 -2.53
C ILE A 3 17.24 16.51 -3.82
N PRO A 4 18.32 17.24 -4.12
CA PRO A 4 19.13 16.95 -5.31
C PRO A 4 19.64 15.50 -5.28
N LEU A 5 19.73 14.84 -6.44
CA LEU A 5 20.09 13.41 -6.52
C LEU A 5 21.46 13.08 -5.87
N TYR A 6 22.40 14.03 -5.87
CA TYR A 6 23.72 13.86 -5.26
C TYR A 6 23.73 13.99 -3.73
N ASP A 7 22.62 14.42 -3.13
CA ASP A 7 22.36 14.44 -1.68
C ASP A 7 21.30 13.36 -1.28
N ASP A 8 20.73 12.74 -2.32
CA ASP A 8 19.90 11.55 -2.39
C ASP A 8 20.51 10.27 -1.84
N THR A 9 20.47 9.94 -0.54
CA THR A 9 21.04 8.65 -0.08
C THR A 9 20.42 7.41 -0.76
N ILE A 10 19.12 7.42 -1.04
CA ILE A 10 18.44 6.38 -1.82
C ILE A 10 18.88 6.48 -3.28
N ALA A 11 18.89 7.68 -3.86
CA ALA A 11 19.34 7.87 -5.25
C ALA A 11 20.78 7.37 -5.47
N ILE A 12 21.72 7.70 -4.59
CA ILE A 12 23.13 7.26 -4.63
C ILE A 12 23.23 5.73 -4.48
N GLY A 13 22.59 5.15 -3.46
CA GLY A 13 22.66 3.71 -3.23
C GLY A 13 22.07 2.90 -4.38
N THR A 14 20.93 3.35 -4.90
CA THR A 14 20.26 2.70 -6.05
C THR A 14 21.01 2.89 -7.36
N PHE A 15 21.74 4.01 -7.53
CA PHE A 15 22.62 4.19 -8.67
C PHE A 15 23.71 3.12 -8.70
N ARG A 16 24.36 2.85 -7.55
CA ARG A 16 25.37 1.79 -7.44
C ARG A 16 24.80 0.41 -7.74
N ALA A 17 23.60 0.11 -7.27
CA ALA A 17 22.93 -1.14 -7.61
C ALA A 17 22.70 -1.27 -9.13
N MET A 18 22.22 -0.20 -9.76
CA MET A 18 21.99 -0.16 -11.21
C MET A 18 23.28 -0.32 -12.01
N GLU A 19 24.41 0.27 -11.59
CA GLU A 19 25.73 0.08 -12.20
C GLU A 19 26.16 -1.41 -12.22
N HIS A 20 25.66 -2.21 -11.28
CA HIS A 20 25.91 -3.65 -11.19
C HIS A 20 24.78 -4.51 -11.79
N GLY A 21 23.86 -3.92 -12.54
CA GLY A 21 22.75 -4.62 -13.18
C GLY A 21 21.68 -5.10 -12.19
N ILE A 22 21.64 -4.54 -10.98
CA ILE A 22 20.64 -4.86 -9.95
C ILE A 22 19.52 -3.83 -10.03
N SER A 23 18.33 -4.26 -10.43
CA SER A 23 17.14 -3.41 -10.47
C SER A 23 16.67 -3.04 -9.07
N VAL A 24 16.29 -1.77 -8.85
CA VAL A 24 15.70 -1.33 -7.59
C VAL A 24 14.29 -0.82 -7.79
N ILE A 25 13.39 -1.25 -6.91
CA ILE A 25 11.98 -0.87 -6.88
C ILE A 25 11.71 -0.14 -5.58
N CYS A 26 11.11 1.05 -5.67
CA CYS A 26 10.74 1.86 -4.51
C CYS A 26 9.27 2.29 -4.61
N ALA A 27 8.62 2.50 -3.46
CA ALA A 27 7.28 3.08 -3.43
C ALA A 27 7.33 4.59 -3.76
N ALA A 28 6.30 5.10 -4.44
CA ALA A 28 6.12 6.53 -4.70
C ALA A 28 5.85 7.37 -3.42
N GLY A 29 5.51 6.71 -2.31
CA GLY A 29 5.12 7.35 -1.05
C GLY A 29 3.60 7.56 -0.94
N ASN A 30 3.17 7.94 0.27
CA ASN A 30 1.74 8.02 0.64
C ASN A 30 1.27 9.47 0.87
N ASN A 31 1.98 10.45 0.32
CA ASN A 31 1.66 11.88 0.47
C ASN A 31 0.61 12.38 -0.54
N GLY A 32 0.14 11.51 -1.42
CA GLY A 32 -1.01 11.78 -2.29
C GLY A 32 -2.27 12.10 -1.48
N PRO A 33 -3.25 12.81 -2.06
CA PRO A 33 -3.33 13.25 -3.45
C PRO A 33 -2.65 14.61 -3.73
N ILE A 34 -1.76 15.09 -2.86
CA ILE A 34 -1.05 16.36 -3.04
C ILE A 34 -0.22 16.31 -4.33
N ASP A 35 -0.35 17.34 -5.17
CA ASP A 35 0.42 17.45 -6.41
C ASP A 35 1.94 17.44 -6.15
N SER A 36 2.70 16.84 -7.07
CA SER A 36 4.17 16.76 -6.99
C SER A 36 4.72 16.16 -5.68
N SER A 37 4.00 15.19 -5.11
CA SER A 37 4.34 14.56 -3.82
C SER A 37 5.08 13.21 -3.93
N VAL A 38 5.39 12.76 -5.15
CA VAL A 38 6.12 11.51 -5.42
C VAL A 38 7.54 11.57 -4.84
N ALA A 39 7.95 10.51 -4.15
CA ALA A 39 9.30 10.28 -3.67
C ALA A 39 10.06 9.30 -4.59
N ASN A 40 11.38 9.15 -4.37
CA ASN A 40 12.23 8.20 -5.10
C ASN A 40 12.23 8.44 -6.62
N THR A 41 12.33 9.69 -7.06
CA THR A 41 12.16 10.08 -8.47
C THR A 41 13.44 9.90 -9.32
N ALA A 42 14.48 9.26 -8.79
CA ALA A 42 15.69 9.00 -9.53
C ALA A 42 15.39 8.13 -10.77
N PRO A 43 15.91 8.48 -11.96
CA PRO A 43 15.49 7.86 -13.22
C PRO A 43 15.88 6.39 -13.37
N TRP A 44 16.81 5.90 -12.55
CA TRP A 44 17.23 4.50 -12.49
C TRP A 44 16.45 3.65 -11.49
N VAL A 45 15.49 4.24 -10.77
CA VAL A 45 14.63 3.55 -9.82
C VAL A 45 13.26 3.31 -10.44
N SER A 46 12.74 2.09 -10.31
CA SER A 46 11.35 1.79 -10.65
C SER A 46 10.44 2.23 -9.52
N THR A 47 9.78 3.38 -9.70
CA THR A 47 8.94 4.00 -8.66
C THR A 47 7.48 3.66 -8.84
N ILE A 48 6.92 2.95 -7.87
CA ILE A 48 5.62 2.28 -7.98
C ILE A 48 4.57 3.00 -7.14
N GLY A 49 3.45 3.36 -7.80
CA GLY A 49 2.25 3.88 -7.14
C GLY A 49 1.39 2.77 -6.53
N ALA A 50 0.50 3.14 -5.61
CA ALA A 50 -0.48 2.23 -5.03
C ALA A 50 -1.81 2.29 -5.79
N GLY A 51 -2.38 1.12 -6.08
CA GLY A 51 -3.72 0.97 -6.65
C GLY A 51 -4.57 0.01 -5.82
N THR A 52 -5.89 0.11 -5.94
CA THR A 52 -6.83 -0.78 -5.28
C THR A 52 -7.13 -2.02 -6.13
N LEU A 53 -7.38 -3.15 -5.48
CA LEU A 53 -7.98 -4.34 -6.12
C LEU A 53 -9.51 -4.23 -6.09
N ASP A 54 -10.18 -5.16 -6.75
CA ASP A 54 -11.63 -5.37 -6.66
C ASP A 54 -12.07 -5.95 -5.31
N ARG A 55 -11.15 -6.63 -4.60
CA ARG A 55 -11.38 -7.19 -3.26
C ARG A 55 -11.78 -6.13 -2.23
N ARG A 56 -12.81 -6.45 -1.43
CA ARG A 56 -13.34 -5.64 -0.33
C ARG A 56 -13.41 -6.44 0.97
N PHE A 57 -13.43 -5.74 2.12
CA PHE A 57 -13.59 -6.36 3.45
C PHE A 57 -14.83 -5.79 4.16
N PRO A 58 -16.05 -6.22 3.80
CA PRO A 58 -17.28 -5.60 4.27
C PRO A 58 -17.46 -5.73 5.78
N ALA A 59 -17.83 -4.63 6.43
CA ALA A 59 -18.23 -4.58 7.82
C ALA A 59 -19.58 -3.86 7.94
N VAL A 60 -20.56 -4.52 8.55
CA VAL A 60 -21.93 -3.99 8.66
C VAL A 60 -22.22 -3.59 10.10
N VAL A 61 -22.56 -2.32 10.30
CA VAL A 61 -22.99 -1.78 11.59
C VAL A 61 -24.50 -1.70 11.62
N ARG A 62 -25.12 -2.31 12.63
CA ARG A 62 -26.56 -2.17 12.90
C ARG A 62 -26.78 -1.18 14.03
N LEU A 63 -27.48 -0.09 13.73
CA LEU A 63 -27.87 0.91 14.71
C LEU A 63 -29.06 0.43 15.56
N ALA A 64 -29.28 1.07 16.71
CA ALA A 64 -30.37 0.73 17.62
C ALA A 64 -31.77 0.88 16.99
N ASN A 65 -31.92 1.78 16.01
CA ASN A 65 -33.16 1.95 15.24
C ASN A 65 -33.33 0.94 14.09
N GLY A 66 -32.48 -0.09 14.01
CA GLY A 66 -32.52 -1.13 12.99
C GLY A 66 -31.84 -0.77 11.66
N LYS A 67 -31.39 0.48 11.47
CA LYS A 67 -30.68 0.89 10.25
C LYS A 67 -29.33 0.17 10.12
N LEU A 68 -29.04 -0.34 8.93
CA LEU A 68 -27.74 -0.91 8.57
C LEU A 68 -26.86 0.14 7.89
N ILE A 69 -25.59 0.19 8.29
CA ILE A 69 -24.54 0.98 7.65
C ILE A 69 -23.48 -0.01 7.15
N TYR A 70 -23.20 0.05 5.86
CA TYR A 70 -22.17 -0.76 5.22
C TYR A 70 -20.87 0.04 5.18
N GLY A 71 -19.79 -0.56 5.66
CA GLY A 71 -18.44 -0.03 5.59
C GLY A 71 -17.44 -1.16 5.36
N GLU A 72 -16.18 -0.91 5.68
CA GLU A 72 -15.12 -1.90 5.58
C GLU A 72 -14.29 -1.95 6.86
N SER A 73 -13.84 -3.14 7.24
CA SER A 73 -12.96 -3.34 8.39
C SER A 73 -12.18 -4.64 8.27
N LEU A 74 -10.95 -4.63 8.74
CA LEU A 74 -10.12 -5.83 8.92
C LEU A 74 -10.18 -6.35 10.37
N TYR A 75 -11.28 -6.11 11.08
CA TYR A 75 -11.45 -6.58 12.45
C TYR A 75 -11.34 -8.11 12.53
N PRO A 76 -10.35 -8.69 13.26
CA PRO A 76 -10.09 -10.13 13.25
C PRO A 76 -11.07 -10.94 14.13
N GLY A 77 -12.10 -10.32 14.72
CA GLY A 77 -13.04 -10.98 15.63
C GLY A 77 -12.53 -11.12 17.09
N LYS A 78 -13.42 -11.51 18.01
CA LYS A 78 -13.05 -12.10 19.31
C LYS A 78 -13.12 -13.62 19.18
N GLY A 79 -11.99 -14.25 18.84
CA GLY A 79 -11.78 -15.68 19.02
C GLY A 79 -11.41 -16.46 17.76
N LEU A 80 -10.11 -16.60 17.52
CA LEU A 80 -9.55 -17.84 16.98
C LEU A 80 -9.75 -18.96 18.00
N LYS A 81 -10.98 -19.47 18.13
CA LYS A 81 -11.21 -20.70 18.90
C LYS A 81 -12.12 -21.73 18.23
N ASN A 82 -12.90 -21.37 17.21
CA ASN A 82 -13.67 -22.31 16.38
C ASN A 82 -14.05 -21.63 15.05
N ALA A 83 -13.07 -21.33 14.18
CA ALA A 83 -13.38 -20.96 12.81
C ALA A 83 -13.76 -22.23 12.04
N GLU A 84 -14.93 -22.80 12.34
CA GLU A 84 -15.51 -23.83 11.49
C GLU A 84 -15.94 -23.17 10.18
N ARG A 85 -15.06 -23.36 9.19
CA ARG A 85 -14.98 -22.81 7.84
C ARG A 85 -14.16 -21.52 7.71
N GLU A 86 -12.87 -21.72 7.48
CA GLU A 86 -12.16 -20.97 6.44
C GLU A 86 -13.02 -20.97 5.18
N LEU A 87 -13.52 -19.80 4.80
CA LEU A 87 -14.03 -19.60 3.45
C LEU A 87 -12.80 -19.53 2.55
N GLU A 88 -12.71 -20.46 1.59
CA GLU A 88 -11.73 -20.35 0.52
C GLU A 88 -11.88 -19.00 -0.17
N VAL A 89 -10.76 -18.29 -0.30
CA VAL A 89 -10.68 -17.14 -1.20
C VAL A 89 -10.68 -17.72 -2.62
N VAL A 90 -11.87 -17.87 -3.19
CA VAL A 90 -12.03 -18.26 -4.60
C VAL A 90 -11.79 -17.02 -5.46
N TYR A 91 -10.79 -17.12 -6.32
CA TYR A 91 -10.56 -16.22 -7.46
C TYR A 91 -11.46 -16.60 -8.64
#